data_AF-A0A2P6WG16-F1
#
_entry.id   AF-A0A2P6WG16-F1
#
_cell.length_a   1.000
_cell.length_b   1.000
_cell.length_c   1.000
_cell.angle_alpha   90.00
_cell.angle_beta   90.00
_cell.angle_gamma   90.00
#
_symmetry.space_group_name_H-M   'P 1'
#
loop_
_entity.id
_entity.type
_entity.pdbx_description
1 polymer ?
#
loop_
_entity_poly.entity_id
_entity_poly.type
_entity_poly.pdbx_seq_one_letter_code
_entity_poly.pdbx_strand_id
1 'polypeptide(L)'
;MRLSNIAKIGNRRVKVITELGRPEEVQPNQRSNQKSKKIRKLPYSLIRLAGFAVLLAALCGSMHADVGLFLNEALKVGASQWTGAGHSAVYLSGVCAASPVKLRLCRPDENGVVLTNYPSFGEDRPYEWNAIPLNVYLYGVEDESARPLYASPMVRWILQDRYRQKYLTSVCTGRCATNPRAYWRDTVGTVFLRDVYLFKAKTTEAQDRKLVEKYNSAKNQNRYNGYNHNCASFARDVVNSYFPGAAKADRINDFGATGPKAVAKSFARYGAKHPELEFQVVRFSQIPGEYAPSQDNRKGTEELCRANRWRLLSAFGTIYAITGRFDPERELQRRPSGEVITLEAELREAQAKRDRDQEEELNQKIRFARLDALGAQEDWFGYEASVRRYEAEAVERGYISSLDNFRNLASHVASKSWITLDEKGGMWLNARNGESQPKVGLSANTLTETASDVKLGYLLALSRVDAELRKKPKDRATITFFRKDWELLEQLRERLTSYIAGTRPPEAGKGATQ
;
A
#
# COMPACT_ATOMS: atom_id res chain seq x y z
N MET A 1 32.67 18.95 -51.25
CA MET A 1 32.37 20.38 -50.95
C MET A 1 32.65 20.64 -49.47
N ARG A 2 33.68 21.46 -49.23
CA ARG A 2 34.19 22.14 -48.02
C ARG A 2 33.91 21.64 -46.58
N LEU A 3 34.96 21.03 -46.05
CA LEU A 3 35.64 21.08 -44.74
C LEU A 3 35.47 22.30 -43.80
N SER A 4 35.61 21.99 -42.49
CA SER A 4 36.54 22.55 -41.44
C SER A 4 36.16 23.63 -40.40
N ASN A 5 36.72 23.41 -39.19
CA ASN A 5 37.09 24.27 -38.02
C ASN A 5 36.09 24.35 -36.83
N ILE A 6 36.38 23.86 -35.60
CA ILE A 6 37.44 24.10 -34.57
C ILE A 6 37.37 25.50 -33.92
N ALA A 7 37.06 25.56 -32.60
CA ALA A 7 37.90 26.23 -31.57
C ALA A 7 37.37 26.07 -30.12
N LYS A 8 38.34 25.90 -29.21
CA LYS A 8 38.31 25.72 -27.74
C LYS A 8 38.05 27.02 -26.96
N ILE A 9 37.48 26.96 -25.75
CA ILE A 9 37.84 27.87 -24.63
C ILE A 9 37.73 27.15 -23.25
N GLY A 10 38.87 27.07 -22.54
CA GLY A 10 39.02 27.68 -21.20
C GLY A 10 38.68 26.89 -19.93
N ASN A 11 39.69 26.21 -19.40
CA ASN A 11 39.78 25.60 -18.08
C ASN A 11 40.17 26.67 -17.02
N ARG A 12 39.51 26.77 -15.86
CA ARG A 12 40.00 27.55 -14.70
C ARG A 12 40.01 26.69 -13.43
N ARG A 13 41.23 26.30 -13.01
CA ARG A 13 41.57 25.76 -11.70
C ARG A 13 41.68 26.90 -10.68
N VAL A 14 41.08 26.73 -9.51
CA VAL A 14 41.35 27.55 -8.32
C VAL A 14 42.50 26.94 -7.54
N LYS A 15 43.49 27.78 -7.21
CA LYS A 15 44.72 27.47 -6.48
C LYS A 15 44.44 27.42 -4.97
N VAL A 16 44.99 26.40 -4.34
CA VAL A 16 45.29 26.30 -2.90
C VAL A 16 46.49 27.19 -2.58
N ILE A 17 46.43 27.98 -1.52
CA ILE A 17 47.60 28.60 -0.88
C ILE A 17 47.50 28.34 0.63
N THR A 18 48.60 27.80 1.15
CA THR A 18 48.87 27.41 2.54
C THR A 18 50.03 28.29 3.00
N GLU A 19 49.89 29.04 4.09
CA GLU A 19 50.95 29.72 4.85
C GLU A 19 50.37 30.05 6.24
N LEU A 20 51.06 30.13 7.38
CA LEU A 20 52.35 29.70 7.92
C LEU A 20 52.32 30.17 9.40
N GLY A 21 53.13 29.56 10.27
CA GLY A 21 53.85 30.32 11.30
C GLY A 21 53.18 30.57 12.66
N ARG A 22 53.73 29.86 13.64
CA ARG A 22 53.60 29.87 15.12
C ARG A 22 54.28 31.12 15.77
N PRO A 23 54.51 31.15 17.11
CA PRO A 23 53.71 31.77 18.19
C PRO A 23 54.38 33.03 18.80
N GLU A 24 53.65 33.79 19.64
CA GLU A 24 54.32 34.60 20.67
C GLU A 24 53.44 34.83 21.91
N GLU A 25 54.14 34.89 23.04
CA GLU A 25 53.72 34.81 24.44
C GLU A 25 53.72 36.21 25.04
N VAL A 26 52.60 36.69 25.60
CA VAL A 26 52.60 37.86 26.52
C VAL A 26 51.47 37.73 27.56
N GLN A 27 51.84 37.55 28.82
CA GLN A 27 51.08 37.97 30.03
C GLN A 27 51.45 39.45 30.34
N PRO A 28 50.62 40.28 31.00
CA PRO A 28 50.11 40.00 32.35
C PRO A 28 48.76 40.63 32.80
N ASN A 29 48.27 40.11 33.93
CA ASN A 29 47.45 40.74 34.99
C ASN A 29 46.15 41.50 34.62
N GLN A 30 45.03 41.03 35.17
CA GLN A 30 44.37 41.75 36.27
C GLN A 30 43.24 40.93 36.94
N ARG A 31 43.20 41.06 38.26
CA ARG A 31 42.21 40.51 39.20
C ARG A 31 40.80 41.01 38.89
N SER A 32 39.82 40.11 38.87
CA SER A 32 38.45 40.45 39.30
C SER A 32 37.80 39.29 40.05
N ASN A 33 37.25 39.62 41.21
CA ASN A 33 36.51 38.74 42.11
C ASN A 33 35.19 38.29 41.47
N GLN A 34 34.97 36.98 41.36
CA GLN A 34 33.61 36.47 41.13
C GLN A 34 33.31 35.26 42.02
N LYS A 35 32.37 35.48 42.95
CA LYS A 35 31.83 34.49 43.89
C LYS A 35 31.18 33.34 43.12
N SER A 36 31.78 32.16 43.18
CA SER A 36 31.21 30.89 42.71
C SER A 36 29.99 30.49 43.55
N LYS A 37 28.81 30.49 42.93
CA LYS A 37 27.61 29.83 43.45
C LYS A 37 27.83 28.30 43.35
N LYS A 38 27.88 27.62 44.49
CA LYS A 38 27.92 26.14 44.59
C LYS A 38 26.69 25.54 43.90
N ILE A 39 26.86 25.06 42.67
CA ILE A 39 25.91 24.15 42.03
C ILE A 39 26.03 22.82 42.77
N ARG A 40 24.98 22.41 43.48
CA ARG A 40 24.87 21.08 44.10
C ARG A 40 24.97 20.04 42.98
N LYS A 41 26.10 19.32 42.94
CA LYS A 41 26.28 18.17 42.04
C LYS A 41 25.24 17.12 42.39
N LEU A 42 24.29 16.86 41.50
CA LEU A 42 23.42 15.68 41.61
C LEU A 42 24.31 14.44 41.69
N PRO A 43 23.97 13.43 42.51
CA PRO A 43 24.77 12.22 42.62
C PRO A 43 24.76 11.51 41.26
N TYR A 44 25.96 11.22 40.75
CA TYR A 44 26.21 10.55 39.46
C TYR A 44 25.45 9.22 39.29
N SER A 45 24.95 8.61 40.37
CA SER A 45 24.11 7.41 40.34
C SER A 45 22.70 7.64 39.79
N LEU A 46 22.08 8.81 40.05
CA LEU A 46 20.74 9.13 39.53
C LEU A 46 20.77 9.43 38.03
N ILE A 47 21.86 10.01 37.53
CA ILE A 47 22.07 10.28 36.10
C ILE A 47 22.27 8.97 35.33
N ARG A 48 22.97 7.98 35.91
CA ARG A 48 23.14 6.65 35.31
C ARG A 48 21.84 5.85 35.23
N LEU A 49 21.01 5.91 36.28
CA LEU A 49 19.69 5.24 36.30
C LEU A 49 18.72 5.86 35.29
N ALA A 50 18.69 7.19 35.17
CA ALA A 50 17.90 7.88 34.15
C ALA A 50 18.40 7.58 32.73
N GLY A 51 19.73 7.55 32.52
CA GLY A 51 20.32 7.20 31.24
C GLY A 51 20.02 5.75 30.82
N PHE A 52 20.04 4.80 31.75
CA PHE A 52 19.72 3.40 31.48
C PHE A 52 18.23 3.19 31.18
N ALA A 53 17.33 3.94 31.84
CA ALA A 53 15.89 3.91 31.55
C ALA A 53 15.55 4.48 30.16
N VAL A 54 16.22 5.57 29.74
CA VAL A 54 16.07 6.13 28.39
C VAL A 54 16.63 5.19 27.33
N LEU A 55 17.76 4.50 27.60
CA LEU A 55 18.30 3.48 26.70
C LEU A 55 17.40 2.26 26.59
N LEU A 56 16.80 1.78 27.69
CA LEU A 56 15.82 0.68 27.71
C LEU A 56 14.52 1.03 26.97
N ALA A 57 14.06 2.28 27.09
CA ALA A 57 12.90 2.77 26.34
C ALA A 57 13.20 2.92 24.83
N ALA A 58 14.44 3.27 24.47
CA ALA A 58 14.90 3.33 23.07
C ALA A 58 15.19 1.94 22.46
N LEU A 59 15.51 0.94 23.28
CA LEU A 59 15.71 -0.46 22.87
C LEU A 59 14.41 -1.26 22.79
N CYS A 60 13.30 -0.76 23.36
CA CYS A 60 11.97 -1.24 23.02
C CYS A 60 11.62 -0.69 21.64
N GLY A 61 12.04 -1.42 20.60
CA GLY A 61 11.75 -1.06 19.21
C GLY A 61 10.31 -0.62 19.07
N SER A 62 10.11 0.57 18.51
CA SER A 62 8.79 1.12 18.23
C SER A 62 8.00 0.10 17.40
N MET A 63 7.18 -0.72 18.06
CA MET A 63 6.15 -1.46 17.35
C MET A 63 5.27 -0.39 16.70
N HIS A 64 5.35 -0.28 15.38
CA HIS A 64 4.50 0.63 14.62
C HIS A 64 3.05 0.21 14.86
N ALA A 65 2.36 0.98 15.70
CA ALA A 65 0.95 0.80 15.99
C ALA A 65 0.18 1.81 15.16
N ASP A 66 -0.52 1.36 14.13
CA ASP A 66 -1.33 2.15 13.25
C ASP A 66 -2.69 1.45 13.04
N VAL A 67 -3.76 2.24 13.01
CA VAL A 67 -5.07 1.80 12.54
C VAL A 67 -5.30 2.34 11.15
N GLY A 68 -5.81 1.49 10.27
CA GLY A 68 -6.12 1.84 8.90
C GLY A 68 -7.53 1.45 8.53
N LEU A 69 -8.29 2.35 7.91
CA LEU A 69 -9.58 2.01 7.32
C LEU A 69 -9.36 1.67 5.85
N PHE A 70 -9.67 0.43 5.47
CA PHE A 70 -9.79 0.06 4.06
C PHE A 70 -11.14 0.48 3.50
N LEU A 71 -11.10 1.21 2.40
CA LEU A 71 -12.20 1.45 1.49
C LEU A 71 -11.89 0.69 0.20
N ASN A 72 -12.50 -0.48 0.05
CA ASN A 72 -12.36 -1.27 -1.16
C ASN A 72 -13.39 -0.80 -2.18
N GLU A 73 -12.97 -0.64 -3.43
CA GLU A 73 -13.86 -0.19 -4.50
C GLU A 73 -15.01 -1.17 -4.78
N ALA A 74 -16.03 -0.65 -5.48
CA ALA A 74 -17.21 -1.40 -5.84
C ALA A 74 -16.90 -2.41 -6.96
N LEU A 75 -17.45 -3.61 -6.82
CA LEU A 75 -17.36 -4.66 -7.83
C LEU A 75 -18.54 -4.60 -8.79
N LYS A 76 -18.34 -5.13 -10.00
CA LYS A 76 -19.39 -5.27 -11.04
C LYS A 76 -20.28 -6.49 -10.86
N VAL A 77 -20.31 -7.08 -9.67
CA VAL A 77 -21.02 -8.32 -9.37
C VAL A 77 -21.81 -8.20 -8.07
N GLY A 78 -22.85 -9.04 -7.94
CA GLY A 78 -23.68 -9.11 -6.75
C GLY A 78 -24.38 -7.79 -6.40
N ALA A 79 -24.64 -7.57 -5.10
CA ALA A 79 -25.26 -6.34 -4.63
C ALA A 79 -24.44 -5.08 -4.96
N SER A 80 -23.10 -5.20 -5.01
CA SER A 80 -22.20 -4.08 -5.29
C SER A 80 -22.39 -3.48 -6.67
N GLN A 81 -22.87 -4.26 -7.66
CA GLN A 81 -23.17 -3.76 -9.00
C GLN A 81 -24.27 -2.69 -8.99
N TRP A 82 -25.21 -2.79 -8.04
CA TRP A 82 -26.37 -1.92 -7.94
C TRP A 82 -26.17 -0.79 -6.95
N THR A 83 -25.49 -1.06 -5.84
CA THR A 83 -25.33 -0.09 -4.75
C THR A 83 -24.10 0.80 -4.91
N GLY A 84 -23.09 0.37 -5.69
CA GLY A 84 -21.82 1.10 -5.82
C GLY A 84 -21.08 1.31 -4.50
N ALA A 85 -21.50 0.67 -3.41
CA ALA A 85 -21.03 1.01 -2.07
C ALA A 85 -19.57 0.59 -1.83
N GLY A 86 -19.17 -0.53 -2.45
CA GLY A 86 -17.91 -1.22 -2.16
C GLY A 86 -17.93 -1.89 -0.79
N HIS A 87 -16.77 -1.99 -0.13
CA HIS A 87 -16.61 -2.72 1.13
C HIS A 87 -15.66 -2.01 2.09
N SER A 88 -15.88 -2.15 3.39
CA SER A 88 -14.95 -1.65 4.42
C SER A 88 -14.32 -2.77 5.23
N ALA A 89 -13.05 -2.58 5.57
CA ALA A 89 -12.31 -3.42 6.51
C ALA A 89 -11.36 -2.52 7.33
N VAL A 90 -10.76 -3.07 8.38
CA VAL A 90 -9.82 -2.32 9.22
C VAL A 90 -8.49 -3.05 9.32
N TYR A 91 -7.42 -2.36 8.95
CA TYR A 91 -6.05 -2.76 9.12
C TYR A 91 -5.53 -2.33 10.49
N LEU A 92 -4.75 -3.19 11.14
CA LEU A 92 -4.09 -2.95 12.41
C LEU A 92 -2.65 -3.43 12.30
N SER A 93 -1.67 -2.53 12.33
CA SER A 93 -0.26 -2.91 12.15
C SER A 93 0.36 -3.55 13.40
N GLY A 94 -0.11 -3.19 14.59
CA GLY A 94 0.37 -3.74 15.87
C GLY A 94 -0.41 -4.97 16.38
N VAL A 95 -1.47 -5.37 15.67
CA VAL A 95 -2.33 -6.51 16.04
C VAL A 95 -2.25 -7.59 14.96
N CYS A 96 -2.06 -8.84 15.39
CA CYS A 96 -1.89 -10.00 14.53
C CYS A 96 -2.91 -11.10 14.87
N ALA A 97 -3.14 -12.00 13.92
CA ALA A 97 -4.01 -13.15 14.14
C ALA A 97 -3.30 -14.20 15.02
N ALA A 98 -3.95 -14.61 16.11
CA ALA A 98 -3.63 -15.86 16.82
C ALA A 98 -4.35 -17.05 16.18
N SER A 99 -5.53 -16.79 15.62
CA SER A 99 -6.32 -17.67 14.76
C SER A 99 -7.22 -16.79 13.89
N PRO A 100 -7.99 -17.32 12.91
CA PRO A 100 -8.93 -16.52 12.12
C PRO A 100 -9.95 -15.76 12.97
N VAL A 101 -10.19 -16.17 14.22
CA VAL A 101 -11.23 -15.61 15.11
C VAL A 101 -10.67 -15.18 16.47
N LYS A 102 -9.35 -15.01 16.59
CA LYS A 102 -8.68 -14.59 17.83
C LYS A 102 -7.49 -13.68 17.54
N LEU A 103 -7.39 -12.58 18.27
CA LEU A 103 -6.33 -11.58 18.12
C LEU A 103 -5.22 -11.76 19.14
N ARG A 104 -4.05 -11.21 18.81
CA ARG A 104 -2.90 -11.03 19.71
C ARG A 104 -2.11 -9.81 19.25
N LEU A 105 -1.18 -9.33 20.06
CA LEU A 105 -0.18 -8.37 19.57
C LEU A 105 0.73 -9.05 18.55
N CYS A 106 1.23 -8.26 17.60
CA CYS A 106 2.23 -8.70 16.65
C CYS A 106 3.57 -8.97 17.32
N ARG A 107 4.30 -9.92 16.77
CA ARG A 107 5.73 -10.13 17.01
C ARG A 107 6.53 -9.17 16.13
N PRO A 108 7.84 -9.01 16.38
CA PRO A 108 8.73 -8.42 15.39
C PRO A 108 8.53 -9.08 14.01
N ASP A 109 8.66 -8.28 12.96
CA ASP A 109 8.57 -8.70 11.55
C ASP A 109 7.18 -9.13 11.03
N GLU A 110 6.12 -9.01 11.84
CA GLU A 110 4.75 -9.24 11.37
C GLU A 110 4.08 -7.96 10.84
N ASN A 111 3.39 -8.08 9.70
CA ASN A 111 2.76 -6.97 8.99
C ASN A 111 1.33 -6.64 9.46
N GLY A 112 0.93 -7.08 10.65
CA GLY A 112 -0.41 -6.83 11.16
C GLY A 112 -1.53 -7.66 10.52
N VAL A 113 -2.77 -7.25 10.80
CA VAL A 113 -3.99 -7.98 10.44
C VAL A 113 -5.07 -7.07 9.87
N VAL A 114 -5.93 -7.65 9.06
CA VAL A 114 -7.15 -7.04 8.55
C VAL A 114 -8.34 -7.70 9.23
N LEU A 115 -9.16 -6.88 9.88
CA LEU A 115 -10.46 -7.25 10.43
C LEU A 115 -11.56 -6.85 9.44
N THR A 116 -12.46 -7.78 9.16
CA THR A 116 -13.59 -7.51 8.27
C THR A 116 -14.83 -8.26 8.72
N ASN A 117 -15.99 -7.78 8.31
CA ASN A 117 -17.30 -8.35 8.61
C ASN A 117 -18.06 -8.56 7.29
N TYR A 118 -18.70 -9.72 7.17
CA TYR A 118 -19.53 -10.12 6.04
C TYR A 118 -20.88 -10.68 6.53
N PRO A 119 -21.89 -10.80 5.65
CA PRO A 119 -23.17 -11.41 6.01
C PRO A 119 -23.05 -12.81 6.60
N SER A 120 -22.06 -13.59 6.16
CA SER A 120 -21.65 -14.87 6.73
C SER A 120 -20.33 -15.26 6.11
N PHE A 121 -19.33 -15.73 6.84
CA PHE A 121 -18.11 -16.26 6.20
C PHE A 121 -18.33 -17.60 5.50
N GLY A 122 -19.45 -18.27 5.76
CA GLY A 122 -19.73 -19.62 5.28
C GLY A 122 -18.98 -20.71 6.03
N GLU A 123 -18.35 -20.36 7.15
CA GLU A 123 -17.61 -21.22 8.08
C GLU A 123 -18.53 -22.07 8.96
N ASP A 124 -17.96 -22.96 9.77
CA ASP A 124 -18.69 -23.91 10.59
C ASP A 124 -19.50 -23.22 11.71
N ARG A 125 -19.13 -21.98 12.07
CA ARG A 125 -19.86 -21.13 13.03
C ARG A 125 -20.12 -19.74 12.43
N PRO A 126 -21.18 -19.05 12.88
CA PRO A 126 -21.53 -17.73 12.36
C PRO A 126 -20.66 -16.64 13.02
N TYR A 127 -19.38 -16.57 12.69
CA TYR A 127 -18.49 -15.53 13.20
C TYR A 127 -18.83 -14.16 12.60
N GLU A 128 -18.80 -13.12 13.43
CA GLU A 128 -19.04 -11.73 13.02
C GLU A 128 -17.83 -11.18 12.25
N TRP A 129 -16.62 -11.54 12.65
CA TRP A 129 -15.41 -11.04 12.03
C TRP A 129 -14.35 -12.13 11.93
N ASN A 130 -13.51 -11.96 10.90
CA ASN A 130 -12.29 -12.72 10.71
C ASN A 130 -11.06 -11.80 10.78
N ALA A 131 -9.95 -12.37 11.22
CA ALA A 131 -8.62 -11.79 11.29
C ALA A 131 -7.72 -12.41 10.21
N ILE A 132 -7.38 -11.63 9.19
CA ILE A 132 -6.63 -12.08 8.01
C ILE A 132 -5.28 -11.34 7.96
N PRO A 133 -4.13 -12.02 7.82
CA PRO A 133 -2.84 -11.35 7.63
C PRO A 133 -2.88 -10.35 6.47
N LEU A 134 -2.25 -9.18 6.61
CA LEU A 134 -2.33 -8.09 5.63
C LEU A 134 -2.06 -8.54 4.19
N ASN A 135 -0.94 -9.22 3.97
CA ASN A 135 -0.54 -9.64 2.63
C ASN A 135 -1.47 -10.71 2.06
N VAL A 136 -2.07 -11.55 2.90
CA VAL A 136 -3.09 -12.52 2.46
C VAL A 136 -4.35 -11.78 2.02
N TYR A 137 -4.77 -10.77 2.79
CA TYR A 137 -5.93 -9.97 2.44
C TYR A 137 -5.75 -9.21 1.12
N LEU A 138 -4.58 -8.60 0.91
CA LEU A 138 -4.29 -7.84 -0.30
C LEU A 138 -3.97 -8.77 -1.48
N TYR A 139 -2.99 -9.65 -1.34
CA TYR A 139 -2.34 -10.39 -2.43
C TYR A 139 -2.59 -11.90 -2.42
N GLY A 140 -3.16 -12.44 -1.35
CA GLY A 140 -3.41 -13.88 -1.21
C GLY A 140 -2.19 -14.70 -0.79
N VAL A 141 -1.09 -14.05 -0.45
CA VAL A 141 0.20 -14.65 -0.04
C VAL A 141 0.68 -14.01 1.26
N GLU A 142 1.50 -14.70 2.04
CA GLU A 142 2.04 -14.16 3.29
C GLU A 142 3.18 -13.16 3.10
N ASP A 143 4.03 -13.41 2.11
CA ASP A 143 5.18 -12.57 1.78
C ASP A 143 4.83 -11.64 0.60
N GLU A 144 5.12 -10.34 0.76
CA GLU A 144 4.94 -9.36 -0.33
C GLU A 144 5.82 -9.70 -1.55
N SER A 145 6.99 -10.33 -1.34
CA SER A 145 7.85 -10.76 -2.44
C SER A 145 7.20 -11.83 -3.33
N ALA A 146 6.26 -12.60 -2.76
CA ALA A 146 5.47 -13.60 -3.48
C ALA A 146 4.22 -12.99 -4.14
N ARG A 147 4.09 -11.66 -4.18
CA ARG A 147 2.95 -10.97 -4.79
C ARG A 147 2.76 -11.41 -6.25
N PRO A 148 1.55 -11.87 -6.62
CA PRO A 148 1.17 -12.15 -8.00
C PRO A 148 1.34 -10.94 -8.92
N LEU A 149 1.91 -11.13 -10.11
CA LEU A 149 1.92 -10.10 -11.15
C LEU A 149 0.74 -10.19 -12.12
N TYR A 150 -0.04 -11.26 -12.05
CA TYR A 150 -1.19 -11.48 -12.92
C TYR A 150 -2.38 -12.01 -12.12
N ALA A 151 -3.52 -11.38 -12.29
CA ALA A 151 -4.75 -11.73 -11.60
C ALA A 151 -5.68 -12.58 -12.47
N SER A 152 -5.82 -13.87 -12.16
CA SER A 152 -6.83 -14.74 -12.78
C SER A 152 -7.70 -15.47 -11.74
N PRO A 153 -8.90 -15.94 -12.13
CA PRO A 153 -9.72 -16.82 -11.30
C PRO A 153 -8.98 -18.05 -10.79
N MET A 154 -8.16 -18.68 -11.65
CA MET A 154 -7.40 -19.87 -11.27
C MET A 154 -6.32 -19.57 -10.24
N VAL A 155 -5.52 -18.50 -10.44
CA VAL A 155 -4.50 -18.08 -9.47
C VAL A 155 -5.15 -17.81 -8.11
N ARG A 156 -6.20 -16.99 -8.08
CA ARG A 156 -6.88 -16.64 -6.83
C ARG A 156 -7.51 -17.85 -6.14
N TRP A 157 -8.07 -18.78 -6.90
CA TRP A 157 -8.64 -20.01 -6.35
C TRP A 157 -7.59 -20.86 -5.62
N ILE A 158 -6.41 -21.02 -6.21
CA ILE A 158 -5.28 -21.76 -5.62
C ILE A 158 -4.81 -21.08 -4.33
N LEU A 159 -4.68 -19.74 -4.33
CA LEU A 159 -4.31 -18.97 -3.13
C LEU A 159 -5.38 -19.05 -2.03
N GLN A 160 -6.66 -19.01 -2.40
CA GLN A 160 -7.77 -19.21 -1.46
C GLN A 160 -7.73 -20.60 -0.82
N ASP A 161 -7.51 -21.66 -1.59
CA ASP A 161 -7.44 -23.01 -1.02
C ASP A 161 -6.20 -23.17 -0.12
N ARG A 162 -5.04 -22.62 -0.50
CA ARG A 162 -3.86 -22.58 0.39
C ARG A 162 -4.17 -21.87 1.70
N TYR A 163 -4.81 -20.69 1.65
CA TYR A 163 -5.22 -19.96 2.86
C TYR A 163 -6.14 -20.80 3.74
N ARG A 164 -7.14 -21.46 3.15
CA ARG A 164 -8.06 -22.35 3.88
C ARG A 164 -7.31 -23.49 4.57
N GLN A 165 -6.45 -24.19 3.84
CA GLN A 165 -5.66 -25.32 4.37
C GLN A 165 -4.72 -24.90 5.50
N LYS A 166 -4.18 -23.67 5.44
CA LYS A 166 -3.19 -23.22 6.42
C LYS A 166 -3.81 -22.54 7.64
N TYR A 167 -4.86 -21.75 7.47
CA TYR A 167 -5.40 -20.89 8.54
C TYR A 167 -6.81 -21.26 8.97
N LEU A 168 -7.64 -21.78 8.06
CA LEU A 168 -9.07 -21.99 8.35
C LEU A 168 -9.40 -23.41 8.79
N THR A 169 -8.44 -24.33 8.92
CA THR A 169 -8.71 -25.73 9.28
C THR A 169 -9.47 -25.90 10.59
N SER A 170 -9.37 -24.96 11.53
CA SER A 170 -10.09 -24.99 12.81
C SER A 170 -11.50 -24.42 12.75
N VAL A 171 -11.86 -23.67 11.70
CA VAL A 171 -13.14 -22.97 11.56
C VAL A 171 -13.90 -23.36 10.28
N CYS A 172 -13.24 -24.07 9.38
CA CYS A 172 -13.75 -24.46 8.08
C CYS A 172 -13.38 -25.92 7.75
N THR A 173 -14.12 -26.84 8.36
CA THR A 173 -13.97 -28.29 8.18
C THR A 173 -15.06 -28.92 7.31
N GLY A 174 -16.23 -28.28 7.21
CA GLY A 174 -17.39 -28.80 6.48
C GLY A 174 -17.58 -28.23 5.07
N ARG A 175 -18.83 -27.91 4.74
CA ARG A 175 -19.25 -27.39 3.41
C ARG A 175 -18.57 -26.07 3.01
N CYS A 176 -18.02 -25.34 3.97
CA CYS A 176 -17.27 -24.11 3.74
C CYS A 176 -16.07 -24.31 2.80
N ALA A 177 -15.45 -25.51 2.79
CA ALA A 177 -14.23 -25.78 2.04
C ALA A 177 -14.49 -25.85 0.54
N THR A 178 -15.62 -26.45 0.16
CA THR A 178 -16.03 -26.65 -1.23
C THR A 178 -17.00 -25.59 -1.74
N ASN A 179 -17.57 -24.76 -0.86
CA ASN A 179 -18.51 -23.72 -1.26
C ASN A 179 -17.79 -22.55 -1.98
N PRO A 180 -18.05 -22.33 -3.29
CA PRO A 180 -17.43 -21.24 -4.03
C PRO A 180 -18.01 -19.87 -3.65
N ARG A 181 -19.15 -19.82 -2.94
CA ARG A 181 -19.83 -18.61 -2.50
C ARG A 181 -19.57 -18.27 -1.03
N ALA A 182 -18.64 -18.95 -0.37
CA ALA A 182 -18.28 -18.65 1.02
C ALA A 182 -17.50 -17.31 1.08
N TYR A 183 -17.96 -16.36 1.89
CA TYR A 183 -17.35 -15.02 1.91
C TYR A 183 -15.95 -14.96 2.51
N TRP A 184 -15.47 -16.01 3.21
CA TRP A 184 -14.05 -16.10 3.55
C TRP A 184 -13.16 -16.06 2.29
N ARG A 185 -13.66 -16.51 1.13
CA ARG A 185 -12.93 -16.41 -0.14
C ARG A 185 -12.73 -14.96 -0.60
N ASP A 186 -13.64 -14.05 -0.21
CA ASP A 186 -13.54 -12.62 -0.51
C ASP A 186 -12.53 -11.88 0.37
N THR A 187 -11.96 -12.54 1.38
CA THR A 187 -10.89 -11.99 2.22
C THR A 187 -9.49 -12.35 1.73
N VAL A 188 -9.35 -12.99 0.57
CA VAL A 188 -8.06 -13.44 0.03
C VAL A 188 -7.84 -12.83 -1.34
N GLY A 189 -6.73 -12.11 -1.50
CA GLY A 189 -6.33 -11.50 -2.77
C GLY A 189 -7.29 -10.39 -3.22
N THR A 190 -7.65 -9.47 -2.34
CA THR A 190 -8.62 -8.39 -2.61
C THR A 190 -8.22 -7.53 -3.81
N VAL A 191 -6.91 -7.29 -4.00
CA VAL A 191 -6.41 -6.49 -5.13
C VAL A 191 -6.45 -7.22 -6.48
N PHE A 192 -6.86 -8.49 -6.53
CA PHE A 192 -7.21 -9.13 -7.80
C PHE A 192 -8.50 -8.54 -8.38
N LEU A 193 -9.40 -8.15 -7.48
CA LEU A 193 -10.76 -7.76 -7.84
C LEU A 193 -10.96 -6.26 -7.98
N ARG A 194 -10.15 -5.46 -7.28
CA ARG A 194 -10.42 -4.03 -7.08
C ARG A 194 -9.25 -3.25 -6.52
N ASP A 195 -9.30 -1.95 -6.74
CA ASP A 195 -8.49 -0.97 -6.00
C ASP A 195 -8.95 -0.90 -4.54
N VAL A 196 -7.98 -0.61 -3.67
CA VAL A 196 -8.17 -0.50 -2.22
C VAL A 196 -7.48 0.75 -1.72
N TYR A 197 -8.24 1.66 -1.10
CA TYR A 197 -7.70 2.82 -0.39
C TYR A 197 -7.57 2.52 1.10
N LEU A 198 -6.42 2.83 1.68
CA LEU A 198 -6.11 2.71 3.10
C LEU A 198 -5.96 4.10 3.70
N PHE A 199 -6.92 4.51 4.52
CA PHE A 199 -6.84 5.73 5.33
C PHE A 199 -6.17 5.36 6.65
N LYS A 200 -4.90 5.73 6.83
CA LYS A 200 -4.05 5.28 7.93
C LYS A 200 -3.84 6.41 8.94
N ALA A 201 -3.87 6.08 10.22
CA ALA A 201 -3.58 6.98 11.33
C ALA A 201 -2.76 6.26 12.41
N LYS A 202 -1.83 7.00 13.01
CA LYS A 202 -0.95 6.55 14.08
C LYS A 202 -1.72 6.28 15.37
N THR A 203 -1.39 5.17 16.01
CA THR A 203 -1.96 4.73 17.29
C THR A 203 -0.84 4.35 18.26
N THR A 204 -1.21 3.72 19.38
CA THR A 204 -0.30 3.29 20.42
C THR A 204 -0.52 1.83 20.75
N GLU A 205 0.53 1.14 21.19
CA GLU A 205 0.46 -0.26 21.62
C GLU A 205 -0.55 -0.48 22.76
N ALA A 206 -0.75 0.53 23.62
CA ALA A 206 -1.77 0.50 24.67
C ALA A 206 -3.20 0.49 24.10
N GLN A 207 -3.46 1.19 23.00
CA GLN A 207 -4.75 1.12 22.31
C GLN A 207 -4.94 -0.25 21.65
N ASP A 208 -3.90 -0.80 21.03
CA ASP A 208 -3.94 -2.15 20.44
C ASP A 208 -4.24 -3.22 21.49
N ARG A 209 -3.60 -3.16 22.67
CA ARG A 209 -3.91 -4.07 23.79
C ARG A 209 -5.38 -4.03 24.18
N LYS A 210 -5.94 -2.82 24.34
CA LYS A 210 -7.37 -2.63 24.68
C LYS A 210 -8.28 -3.19 23.59
N LEU A 211 -7.92 -3.03 22.32
CA LEU A 211 -8.68 -3.61 21.21
C LEU A 211 -8.65 -5.15 21.27
N VAL A 212 -7.46 -5.74 21.43
CA VAL A 212 -7.29 -7.19 21.52
C VAL A 212 -8.13 -7.76 22.67
N GLU A 213 -8.07 -7.15 23.84
CA GLU A 213 -8.86 -7.56 25.01
C GLU A 213 -10.37 -7.48 24.74
N LYS A 214 -10.84 -6.36 24.19
CA LYS A 214 -12.26 -6.15 23.83
C LYS A 214 -12.78 -7.23 22.88
N TYR A 215 -12.03 -7.53 21.82
CA TYR A 215 -12.49 -8.48 20.79
C TYR A 215 -12.32 -9.94 21.19
N ASN A 216 -11.31 -10.27 21.99
CA ASN A 216 -11.12 -11.63 22.50
C ASN A 216 -12.07 -12.00 23.66
N SER A 217 -12.58 -11.01 24.40
CA SER A 217 -13.55 -11.23 25.49
C SER A 217 -15.00 -11.30 24.99
N ALA A 218 -15.31 -10.70 23.84
CA ALA A 218 -16.63 -10.74 23.24
C ALA A 218 -16.94 -12.11 22.59
N LYS A 219 -18.21 -12.51 22.63
CA LYS A 219 -18.70 -13.64 21.84
C LYS A 219 -18.74 -13.20 20.37
N ASN A 220 -17.75 -13.60 19.56
CA ASN A 220 -17.67 -13.35 18.12
C ASN A 220 -18.83 -14.05 17.38
N GLN A 221 -20.02 -13.43 17.42
CA GLN A 221 -21.27 -13.96 16.88
C GLN A 221 -21.88 -12.94 15.92
N ASN A 222 -22.13 -13.40 14.71
CA ASN A 222 -22.59 -12.56 13.64
C ASN A 222 -23.99 -12.01 13.90
N ARG A 223 -24.12 -10.69 13.80
CA ARG A 223 -25.39 -9.96 13.94
C ARG A 223 -25.66 -9.09 12.71
N TYR A 224 -25.21 -9.55 11.55
CA TYR A 224 -25.22 -8.76 10.32
C TYR A 224 -26.61 -8.24 9.96
N ASN A 225 -26.68 -6.94 9.68
CA ASN A 225 -27.81 -6.23 9.11
C ASN A 225 -27.27 -5.20 8.12
N GLY A 226 -27.71 -5.28 6.86
CA GLY A 226 -27.22 -4.43 5.77
C GLY A 226 -27.32 -2.92 6.00
N TYR A 227 -28.21 -2.46 6.90
CA TYR A 227 -28.39 -1.03 7.19
C TYR A 227 -27.49 -0.54 8.33
N ASN A 228 -27.46 -1.23 9.47
CA ASN A 228 -26.86 -0.72 10.71
C ASN A 228 -25.85 -1.65 11.40
N HIS A 229 -25.68 -2.89 10.92
CA HIS A 229 -24.70 -3.86 11.41
C HIS A 229 -24.02 -4.55 10.23
N ASN A 230 -23.27 -3.80 9.44
CA ASN A 230 -22.58 -4.26 8.24
C ASN A 230 -21.07 -4.00 8.34
N CYS A 231 -20.34 -4.24 7.24
CA CYS A 231 -18.90 -4.01 7.16
C CYS A 231 -18.48 -2.59 7.54
N ALA A 232 -19.28 -1.56 7.20
CA ALA A 232 -18.98 -0.17 7.45
C ALA A 232 -19.27 0.22 8.91
N SER A 233 -20.36 -0.26 9.51
CA SER A 233 -20.59 -0.05 10.94
C SER A 233 -19.55 -0.78 11.79
N PHE A 234 -19.18 -2.01 11.40
CA PHE A 234 -18.07 -2.73 12.05
C PHE A 234 -16.77 -1.93 11.98
N ALA A 235 -16.38 -1.47 10.78
CA ALA A 235 -15.17 -0.68 10.61
C ALA A 235 -15.20 0.64 11.40
N ARG A 236 -16.35 1.32 11.41
CA ARG A 236 -16.59 2.51 12.23
C ARG A 236 -16.36 2.21 13.71
N ASP A 237 -16.86 1.10 14.21
CA ASP A 237 -16.79 0.75 15.64
C ASP A 237 -15.37 0.35 16.07
N VAL A 238 -14.60 -0.30 15.19
CA VAL A 238 -13.17 -0.52 15.40
C VAL A 238 -12.41 0.81 15.43
N VAL A 239 -12.56 1.66 14.41
CA VAL A 239 -11.88 2.97 14.35
C VAL A 239 -12.24 3.84 15.56
N ASN A 240 -13.51 3.86 15.97
CA ASN A 240 -13.95 4.62 17.14
C ASN A 240 -13.49 4.02 18.48
N SER A 241 -13.00 2.77 18.49
CA SER A 241 -12.33 2.21 19.68
C SER A 241 -10.94 2.84 19.90
N TYR A 242 -10.29 3.31 18.82
CA TYR A 242 -9.05 4.08 18.89
C TYR A 242 -9.31 5.58 19.06
N PHE A 243 -10.24 6.12 18.26
CA PHE A 243 -10.52 7.55 18.17
C PHE A 243 -12.02 7.82 18.27
N PRO A 244 -12.56 8.03 19.48
CA PRO A 244 -13.99 8.22 19.68
C PRO A 244 -14.57 9.33 18.79
N GLY A 245 -15.52 8.97 17.93
CA GLY A 245 -16.20 9.91 17.04
C GLY A 245 -15.46 10.27 15.75
N ALA A 246 -14.32 9.64 15.47
CA ALA A 246 -13.58 9.84 14.22
C ALA A 246 -14.32 9.29 12.99
N ALA A 247 -15.07 8.20 13.17
CA ALA A 247 -15.86 7.56 12.14
C ALA A 247 -17.37 7.71 12.40
N LYS A 248 -18.14 8.17 11.41
CA LYS A 248 -19.58 8.46 11.50
C LYS A 248 -20.33 7.98 10.26
N ALA A 249 -21.58 7.60 10.45
CA ALA A 249 -22.51 7.32 9.36
C ALA A 249 -23.02 8.63 8.73
N ASP A 250 -23.35 8.60 7.43
CA ASP A 250 -24.02 9.69 6.73
C ASP A 250 -25.47 9.29 6.43
N ARG A 251 -26.32 9.38 7.46
CA ARG A 251 -27.71 8.88 7.41
C ARG A 251 -28.55 9.52 6.29
N ILE A 252 -28.22 10.72 5.84
CA ILE A 252 -28.97 11.40 4.78
C ILE A 252 -28.56 10.82 3.41
N ASN A 253 -27.26 10.79 3.12
CA ASN A 253 -26.78 10.39 1.79
C ASN A 253 -26.78 8.87 1.57
N ASP A 254 -26.77 8.10 2.64
CA ASP A 254 -26.82 6.63 2.60
C ASP A 254 -28.20 6.07 2.98
N PHE A 255 -29.26 6.91 2.96
CA PHE A 255 -30.65 6.51 3.23
C PHE A 255 -30.82 5.72 4.55
N GLY A 256 -30.18 6.21 5.61
CA GLY A 256 -30.19 5.62 6.94
C GLY A 256 -29.17 4.49 7.15
N ALA A 257 -28.58 3.95 6.08
CA ALA A 257 -27.53 2.94 6.19
C ALA A 257 -26.18 3.56 6.60
N THR A 258 -25.28 2.75 7.17
CA THR A 258 -23.87 3.12 7.33
C THR A 258 -23.11 2.66 6.09
N GLY A 259 -22.67 3.60 5.25
CA GLY A 259 -21.93 3.31 4.02
C GLY A 259 -20.40 3.39 4.19
N PRO A 260 -19.62 2.54 3.48
CA PRO A 260 -18.14 2.58 3.48
C PRO A 260 -17.55 3.97 3.23
N LYS A 261 -18.09 4.66 2.22
CA LYS A 261 -17.63 5.99 1.82
C LYS A 261 -17.90 7.08 2.87
N ALA A 262 -18.98 6.96 3.64
CA ALA A 262 -19.28 7.89 4.73
C ALA A 262 -18.29 7.74 5.89
N VAL A 263 -17.99 6.50 6.27
CA VAL A 263 -17.00 6.17 7.30
C VAL A 263 -15.63 6.73 6.90
N ALA A 264 -15.18 6.47 5.66
CA ALA A 264 -13.92 7.03 5.14
C ALA A 264 -13.90 8.56 5.13
N LYS A 265 -14.99 9.20 4.66
CA LYS A 265 -15.12 10.66 4.66
C LYS A 265 -14.97 11.27 6.05
N SER A 266 -15.66 10.70 7.04
CA SER A 266 -15.60 11.19 8.41
C SER A 266 -14.21 11.00 9.01
N PHE A 267 -13.58 9.85 8.77
CA PHE A 267 -12.26 9.55 9.29
C PHE A 267 -11.18 10.44 8.66
N ALA A 268 -11.25 10.68 7.35
CA ALA A 268 -10.36 11.63 6.68
C ALA A 268 -10.49 13.05 7.22
N ARG A 269 -11.72 13.49 7.49
CA ARG A 269 -11.97 14.80 8.14
C ARG A 269 -11.43 14.86 9.56
N TYR A 270 -11.48 13.75 10.30
CA TYR A 270 -10.89 13.66 11.64
C TYR A 270 -9.37 13.75 11.55
N GLY A 271 -8.73 12.89 10.74
CA GLY A 271 -7.27 12.92 10.54
C GLY A 271 -6.75 14.29 10.12
N ALA A 272 -7.43 14.99 9.21
CA ALA A 272 -7.06 16.34 8.78
C ALA A 272 -7.06 17.41 9.91
N LYS A 273 -7.79 17.16 11.00
CA LYS A 273 -7.86 18.02 12.19
C LYS A 273 -6.88 17.61 13.29
N HIS A 274 -6.23 16.45 13.13
CA HIS A 274 -5.37 15.82 14.13
C HIS A 274 -4.02 15.47 13.49
N PRO A 275 -3.15 16.47 13.23
CA PRO A 275 -1.85 16.24 12.59
C PRO A 275 -0.94 15.28 13.36
N GLU A 276 -1.09 15.19 14.68
CA GLU A 276 -0.37 14.26 15.56
C GLU A 276 -0.59 12.78 15.22
N LEU A 277 -1.63 12.48 14.44
CA LEU A 277 -1.95 11.13 13.97
C LEU A 277 -1.23 10.75 12.68
N GLU A 278 -0.44 11.66 12.09
CA GLU A 278 0.31 11.43 10.84
C GLU A 278 -0.59 10.82 9.75
N PHE A 279 -1.83 11.33 9.67
CA PHE A 279 -2.85 10.77 8.79
C PHE A 279 -2.42 10.81 7.32
N GLN A 280 -2.53 9.66 6.66
CA GLN A 280 -2.18 9.50 5.25
C GLN A 280 -3.13 8.55 4.55
N VAL A 281 -3.15 8.62 3.23
CA VAL A 281 -3.93 7.72 2.38
C VAL A 281 -2.97 6.99 1.46
N VAL A 282 -3.10 5.66 1.40
CA VAL A 282 -2.33 4.80 0.51
C VAL A 282 -3.30 4.06 -0.41
N ARG A 283 -2.95 3.87 -1.68
CA ARG A 283 -3.73 3.02 -2.60
C ARG A 283 -2.95 1.76 -2.94
N PHE A 284 -3.64 0.63 -2.87
CA PHE A 284 -3.24 -0.62 -3.48
C PHE A 284 -4.05 -0.82 -4.76
N SER A 285 -3.39 -0.71 -5.90
CA SER A 285 -4.04 -0.83 -7.21
C SER A 285 -4.32 -2.28 -7.57
N GLN A 286 -5.40 -2.48 -8.31
CA GLN A 286 -5.83 -3.76 -8.83
C GLN A 286 -4.72 -4.35 -9.72
N ILE A 287 -4.35 -5.60 -9.45
CA ILE A 287 -3.39 -6.34 -10.27
C ILE A 287 -4.04 -6.58 -11.65
N PRO A 288 -3.38 -6.23 -12.76
CA PRO A 288 -3.89 -6.50 -14.10
C PRO A 288 -4.11 -8.00 -14.33
N GLY A 289 -5.14 -8.32 -15.11
CA GLY A 289 -5.42 -9.69 -15.51
C GLY A 289 -6.83 -9.87 -16.06
N GLU A 290 -7.42 -11.03 -15.78
CA GLU A 290 -8.72 -11.45 -16.34
C GLU A 290 -9.92 -10.82 -15.62
N TYR A 291 -9.72 -10.24 -14.43
CA TYR A 291 -10.79 -9.59 -13.70
C TYR A 291 -11.18 -8.25 -14.33
N ALA A 292 -12.48 -7.97 -14.34
CA ALA A 292 -12.96 -6.66 -14.76
C ALA A 292 -12.44 -5.57 -13.81
N PRO A 293 -12.14 -4.36 -14.32
CA PRO A 293 -11.81 -3.22 -13.48
C PRO A 293 -12.92 -2.89 -12.48
N SER A 294 -12.55 -2.52 -11.26
CA SER A 294 -13.47 -2.01 -10.23
C SER A 294 -14.10 -0.66 -10.60
N GLN A 295 -15.04 -0.21 -9.76
CA GLN A 295 -15.73 1.07 -9.89
C GLN A 295 -15.58 1.89 -8.62
N ASP A 296 -15.43 3.21 -8.76
CA ASP A 296 -15.39 4.16 -7.65
C ASP A 296 -16.54 3.93 -6.66
N ASN A 297 -16.23 4.01 -5.36
CA ASN A 297 -17.25 3.95 -4.31
C ASN A 297 -18.24 5.10 -4.43
N ARG A 298 -19.51 4.79 -4.19
CA ARG A 298 -20.61 5.74 -4.23
C ARG A 298 -21.46 5.71 -2.98
N LYS A 299 -22.08 6.84 -2.68
CA LYS A 299 -23.17 6.92 -1.70
C LYS A 299 -24.50 6.54 -2.36
N GLY A 300 -25.51 6.24 -1.56
CA GLY A 300 -26.85 5.92 -2.06
C GLY A 300 -27.41 7.00 -2.99
N THR A 301 -27.29 8.28 -2.59
CA THR A 301 -27.73 9.42 -3.41
C THR A 301 -26.95 9.54 -4.73
N GLU A 302 -25.65 9.21 -4.75
CA GLU A 302 -24.80 9.26 -5.96
C GLU A 302 -25.16 8.17 -6.98
N GLU A 303 -25.54 6.96 -6.54
CA GLU A 303 -26.06 5.94 -7.46
C GLU A 303 -27.43 6.31 -8.02
N LEU A 304 -28.31 6.87 -7.19
CA LEU A 304 -29.61 7.36 -7.64
C LEU A 304 -29.45 8.46 -8.71
N CYS A 305 -28.46 9.34 -8.57
CA CYS A 305 -28.03 10.31 -9.59
C CYS A 305 -27.71 9.65 -10.93
N ARG A 306 -26.88 8.60 -10.92
CA ARG A 306 -26.41 7.96 -12.15
C ARG A 306 -27.51 7.19 -12.88
N ALA A 307 -28.41 6.54 -12.15
CA ALA A 307 -29.41 5.64 -12.75
C ALA A 307 -30.45 6.33 -13.65
N ASN A 308 -30.32 7.65 -13.89
CA ASN A 308 -31.18 8.48 -14.73
C ASN A 308 -32.67 8.40 -14.35
N ARG A 309 -32.98 8.02 -13.10
CA ARG A 309 -34.34 7.95 -12.54
C ARG A 309 -34.88 9.33 -12.13
N TRP A 310 -34.39 10.40 -12.77
CA TRP A 310 -34.44 11.79 -12.32
C TRP A 310 -35.66 12.61 -12.74
N ARG A 311 -36.71 11.96 -13.26
CA ARG A 311 -37.94 12.70 -13.60
C ARG A 311 -38.77 13.16 -12.40
N LEU A 312 -38.38 12.87 -11.15
CA LEU A 312 -39.27 13.14 -10.00
C LEU A 312 -38.80 14.05 -8.87
N LEU A 313 -37.51 14.37 -8.61
CA LEU A 313 -37.20 15.21 -7.43
C LEU A 313 -35.94 16.10 -7.56
N SER A 314 -36.16 17.39 -7.85
CA SER A 314 -35.17 18.49 -7.78
C SER A 314 -34.50 18.67 -6.41
N ALA A 315 -35.13 18.18 -5.34
CA ALA A 315 -34.62 18.26 -3.96
C ALA A 315 -33.30 17.49 -3.74
N PHE A 316 -33.06 16.39 -4.48
CA PHE A 316 -31.83 15.60 -4.32
C PHE A 316 -30.61 16.24 -4.97
N GLY A 317 -30.79 17.05 -6.03
CA GLY A 317 -29.69 17.81 -6.65
C GLY A 317 -29.06 18.83 -5.70
N THR A 318 -29.90 19.48 -4.89
CA THR A 318 -29.46 20.44 -3.87
C THR A 318 -28.71 19.76 -2.72
N ILE A 319 -29.21 18.63 -2.21
CA ILE A 319 -28.50 17.83 -1.17
C ILE A 319 -27.17 17.28 -1.71
N TYR A 320 -27.16 16.85 -2.97
CA TYR A 320 -25.96 16.37 -3.67
C TYR A 320 -24.90 17.46 -3.84
N ALA A 321 -25.28 18.70 -4.15
CA ALA A 321 -24.37 19.85 -4.23
C ALA A 321 -23.84 20.29 -2.85
N ILE A 322 -24.71 20.31 -1.82
CA ILE A 322 -24.37 20.82 -0.49
C ILE A 322 -23.46 19.87 0.30
N THR A 323 -23.64 18.55 0.17
CA THR A 323 -22.92 17.62 1.04
C THR A 323 -21.49 17.33 0.59
N GLY A 324 -21.09 17.73 -0.61
CA GLY A 324 -19.75 17.59 -1.16
C GLY A 324 -19.37 16.14 -1.47
N ARG A 325 -19.00 15.90 -2.74
CA ARG A 325 -18.42 14.63 -3.18
C ARG A 325 -17.12 14.39 -2.42
N PHE A 326 -17.14 13.38 -1.57
CA PHE A 326 -15.91 12.80 -1.06
C PHE A 326 -15.33 11.92 -2.17
N ASP A 327 -14.04 12.08 -2.42
CA ASP A 327 -13.32 11.36 -3.46
C ASP A 327 -12.04 10.82 -2.81
N PRO A 328 -11.93 9.48 -2.62
CA PRO A 328 -10.76 8.90 -1.99
C PRO A 328 -9.48 9.23 -2.77
N GLU A 329 -9.56 9.40 -4.08
CA GLU A 329 -8.41 9.76 -4.91
C GLU A 329 -7.92 11.18 -4.63
N ARG A 330 -8.84 12.12 -4.46
CA ARG A 330 -8.46 13.49 -4.08
C ARG A 330 -7.83 13.53 -2.70
N GLU A 331 -8.26 12.68 -1.78
CA GLU A 331 -7.64 12.60 -0.46
C GLU A 331 -6.25 11.95 -0.51
N LEU A 332 -6.04 10.92 -1.35
CA LEU A 332 -4.71 10.40 -1.69
C LEU A 332 -3.80 11.49 -2.24
N GLN A 333 -4.27 12.26 -3.23
CA GLN A 333 -3.47 13.34 -3.81
C GLN A 333 -3.11 14.44 -2.81
N ARG A 334 -3.99 14.71 -1.85
CA ARG A 334 -3.77 15.70 -0.80
C ARG A 334 -2.77 15.22 0.25
N ARG A 335 -2.89 13.97 0.70
CA ARG A 335 -2.15 13.41 1.84
C ARG A 335 -1.61 12.01 1.53
N PRO A 336 -0.67 11.89 0.58
CA PRO A 336 -0.12 10.59 0.18
C PRO A 336 0.91 10.05 1.19
N SER A 337 1.40 10.89 2.11
CA SER A 337 2.32 10.51 3.18
C SER A 337 1.98 11.23 4.50
N GLY A 338 2.39 10.65 5.63
CA GLY A 338 2.23 11.25 6.96
C GLY A 338 3.06 12.52 7.15
N GLU A 339 4.16 12.67 6.42
CA GLU A 339 4.97 13.88 6.42
C GLU A 339 4.16 15.10 5.92
N VAL A 340 3.34 14.92 4.86
CA VAL A 340 2.57 16.01 4.28
C VAL A 340 1.61 16.64 5.29
N ILE A 341 0.97 15.86 6.17
CA ILE A 341 0.04 16.44 7.14
C ILE A 341 0.76 17.22 8.25
N THR A 342 1.95 16.78 8.65
CA THR A 342 2.79 17.48 9.62
C THR A 342 3.27 18.81 9.05
N LEU A 343 3.77 18.79 7.81
CA LEU A 343 4.18 20.00 7.09
C LEU A 343 3.00 20.96 6.86
N GLU A 344 1.80 20.45 6.55
CA GLU A 344 0.58 21.27 6.44
C GLU A 344 0.21 21.95 7.76
N ALA A 345 0.47 21.31 8.90
CA ALA A 345 0.23 21.90 10.22
C ALA A 345 1.25 23.01 10.51
N GLU A 346 2.53 22.75 10.26
CA GLU A 346 3.60 23.76 10.36
C GLU A 346 3.33 24.96 9.45
N LEU A 347 2.82 24.72 8.24
CA LEU A 347 2.47 25.79 7.30
C LEU A 347 1.36 26.68 7.85
N ARG A 348 0.35 26.12 8.52
CA ARG A 348 -0.71 26.91 9.17
C ARG A 348 -0.16 27.76 10.31
N GLU A 349 0.83 27.26 11.06
CA GLU A 349 1.50 28.03 12.10
C GLU A 349 2.33 29.18 11.53
N ALA A 350 3.06 28.94 10.44
CA ALA A 350 3.81 29.97 9.72
C ALA A 350 2.87 31.06 9.18
N GLN A 351 1.73 30.66 8.58
CA GLN A 351 0.69 31.57 8.10
C GLN A 351 0.09 32.42 9.23
N ALA A 352 -0.14 31.82 10.41
CA ALA A 352 -0.63 32.54 11.58
C ALA A 352 0.40 33.58 12.07
N LYS A 353 1.70 33.30 11.92
CA LYS A 353 2.81 34.21 12.24
C LYS A 353 3.13 35.20 11.11
N ARG A 354 2.54 35.04 9.92
CA ARG A 354 2.80 35.81 8.69
C ARG A 354 4.28 35.73 8.25
N ASP A 355 4.91 34.59 8.48
CA ASP A 355 6.30 34.32 8.09
C ASP A 355 6.36 33.84 6.63
N ARG A 356 6.56 34.77 5.69
CA ARG A 356 6.52 34.48 4.25
C ARG A 356 7.65 33.55 3.80
N ASP A 357 8.83 33.67 4.40
CA ASP A 357 9.99 32.87 4.02
C ASP A 357 9.76 31.41 4.45
N GLN A 358 9.26 31.21 5.67
CA GLN A 358 8.88 29.89 6.16
C GLN A 358 7.70 29.30 5.37
N GLU A 359 6.70 30.11 5.00
CA GLU A 359 5.59 29.67 4.16
C GLU A 359 6.07 29.14 2.80
N GLU A 360 7.00 29.82 2.13
CA GLU A 360 7.54 29.38 0.84
C GLU A 360 8.31 28.06 0.97
N GLU A 361 9.18 27.96 1.98
CA GLU A 361 9.95 26.74 2.24
C GLU A 361 9.03 25.53 2.50
N LEU A 362 8.02 25.69 3.35
CA LEU A 362 7.07 24.63 3.68
C LEU A 362 6.22 24.22 2.46
N ASN A 363 5.79 25.17 1.64
CA ASN A 363 5.08 24.86 0.40
C ASN A 363 5.94 24.04 -0.57
N GLN A 364 7.23 24.34 -0.67
CA GLN A 364 8.17 23.55 -1.47
C GLN A 364 8.34 22.13 -0.91
N LYS A 365 8.52 21.99 0.41
CA LYS A 365 8.60 20.67 1.07
C LYS A 365 7.34 19.83 0.87
N ILE A 366 6.15 20.43 1.04
CA ILE A 366 4.87 19.75 0.80
C ILE A 366 4.77 19.29 -0.65
N ARG A 367 5.14 20.15 -1.61
CA ARG A 367 5.14 19.80 -3.03
C ARG A 367 6.08 18.63 -3.30
N PHE A 368 7.31 18.67 -2.77
CA PHE A 368 8.29 17.60 -2.93
C PHE A 368 7.78 16.28 -2.34
N ALA A 369 7.29 16.28 -1.10
CA ALA A 369 6.75 15.09 -0.45
C ALA A 369 5.57 14.46 -1.22
N ARG A 370 4.71 15.29 -1.83
CA ARG A 370 3.64 14.79 -2.72
C ARG A 370 4.18 14.17 -4.01
N LEU A 371 5.18 14.80 -4.63
CA LEU A 371 5.81 14.29 -5.85
C LEU A 371 6.60 13.01 -5.59
N ASP A 372 7.26 12.88 -4.45
CA ASP A 372 7.97 11.66 -4.09
C ASP A 372 7.02 10.46 -3.91
N ALA A 373 5.83 10.71 -3.35
CA ALA A 373 4.84 9.66 -3.13
C ALA A 373 3.96 9.33 -4.36
N LEU A 374 3.72 10.29 -5.26
CA LEU A 374 2.79 10.14 -6.40
C LEU A 374 3.47 10.14 -7.77
N GLY A 375 4.72 10.60 -7.84
CA GLY A 375 5.50 10.77 -9.07
C GLY A 375 5.20 12.10 -9.76
N ALA A 376 6.23 12.68 -10.38
CA ALA A 376 6.07 13.81 -11.28
C ALA A 376 5.52 13.35 -12.64
N GLN A 377 4.88 14.25 -13.37
CA GLN A 377 4.33 13.93 -14.69
C GLN A 377 5.44 13.49 -15.66
N GLU A 378 6.61 14.11 -15.53
CA GLU A 378 7.83 13.84 -16.29
C GLU A 378 8.35 12.42 -16.02
N ASP A 379 8.28 11.94 -14.76
CA ASP A 379 8.67 10.57 -14.40
C ASP A 379 7.81 9.56 -15.16
N TRP A 380 6.48 9.74 -15.12
CA TRP A 380 5.53 8.88 -15.81
C TRP A 380 5.77 8.86 -17.32
N PHE A 381 6.04 10.01 -17.94
CA PHE A 381 6.39 10.07 -19.37
C PHE A 381 7.70 9.34 -19.68
N GLY A 382 8.71 9.44 -18.80
CA GLY A 382 9.97 8.72 -18.93
C GLY A 382 9.78 7.20 -18.92
N TYR A 383 8.93 6.69 -18.04
CA TYR A 383 8.57 5.28 -17.99
C TYR A 383 7.78 4.83 -19.22
N GLU A 384 6.77 5.60 -19.65
CA GLU A 384 5.99 5.31 -20.86
C GLU A 384 6.88 5.26 -22.11
N ALA A 385 7.82 6.19 -22.27
CA ALA A 385 8.77 6.19 -23.38
C ALA A 385 9.69 4.97 -23.34
N SER A 386 10.14 4.56 -22.15
CA SER A 386 11.03 3.41 -21.98
C SER A 386 10.32 2.09 -22.27
N VAL A 387 9.08 1.90 -21.80
CA VAL A 387 8.27 0.71 -22.12
C VAL A 387 8.04 0.59 -23.62
N ARG A 388 7.69 1.68 -24.32
CA ARG A 388 7.51 1.65 -25.78
C ARG A 388 8.78 1.19 -26.52
N ARG A 389 9.96 1.60 -26.05
CA ARG A 389 11.23 1.12 -26.61
C ARG A 389 11.44 -0.37 -26.36
N TYR A 390 11.15 -0.84 -25.15
CA TYR A 390 11.29 -2.25 -24.77
C TYR A 390 10.32 -3.15 -25.54
N GLU A 391 9.09 -2.70 -25.74
CA GLU A 391 8.11 -3.38 -26.58
C GLU A 391 8.60 -3.49 -28.03
N ALA A 392 9.14 -2.41 -28.60
CA ALA A 392 9.69 -2.41 -29.96
C ALA A 392 10.91 -3.36 -30.08
N GLU A 393 11.84 -3.31 -29.12
CA GLU A 393 13.00 -4.21 -29.05
C GLU A 393 12.56 -5.69 -28.95
N ALA A 394 11.53 -5.98 -28.17
CA ALA A 394 11.00 -7.34 -28.04
C ALA A 394 10.41 -7.88 -29.35
N VAL A 395 9.79 -7.02 -30.17
CA VAL A 395 9.31 -7.39 -31.51
C VAL A 395 10.49 -7.59 -32.47
N GLU A 396 11.42 -6.64 -32.52
CA GLU A 396 12.60 -6.68 -33.41
C GLU A 396 13.45 -7.93 -33.18
N ARG A 397 13.64 -8.32 -31.92
CA ARG A 397 14.40 -9.52 -31.54
C ARG A 397 13.61 -10.82 -31.66
N GLY A 398 12.36 -10.77 -32.14
CA GLY A 398 11.51 -11.95 -32.30
C GLY A 398 11.10 -12.60 -30.98
N TYR A 399 11.04 -11.83 -29.89
CA TYR A 399 10.57 -12.35 -28.61
C TYR A 399 9.06 -12.59 -28.61
N ILE A 400 8.36 -11.69 -29.28
CA ILE A 400 6.93 -11.69 -29.55
C ILE A 400 6.75 -11.39 -31.04
N SER A 401 5.70 -11.94 -31.64
CA SER A 401 5.43 -11.72 -33.07
C SER A 401 4.71 -10.39 -33.36
N SER A 402 4.04 -9.79 -32.36
CA SER A 402 3.39 -8.47 -32.48
C SER A 402 3.07 -7.86 -31.12
N LEU A 403 2.78 -6.55 -31.09
CA LEU A 403 2.29 -5.84 -29.90
C LEU A 403 0.91 -6.33 -29.44
N ASP A 404 0.05 -6.79 -30.35
CA ASP A 404 -1.25 -7.32 -29.96
C ASP A 404 -1.14 -8.69 -29.28
N ASN A 405 -0.16 -9.50 -29.67
CA ASN A 405 0.17 -10.75 -28.97
C ASN A 405 0.77 -10.47 -27.59
N PHE A 406 1.50 -9.36 -27.44
CA PHE A 406 2.07 -8.94 -26.16
C PHE A 406 0.99 -8.55 -25.14
N ARG A 407 -0.04 -7.81 -25.56
CA ARG A 407 -1.15 -7.39 -24.68
C ARG A 407 -1.92 -8.55 -24.09
N ASN A 408 -2.00 -9.65 -24.83
CA ASN A 408 -2.70 -10.87 -24.41
C ASN A 408 -1.75 -11.94 -23.89
N LEU A 409 -0.45 -11.63 -23.72
CA LEU A 409 0.58 -12.62 -23.40
C LEU A 409 0.25 -13.39 -22.13
N ALA A 410 0.00 -12.70 -21.02
CA ALA A 410 -0.23 -13.34 -19.73
C ALA A 410 -1.46 -14.28 -19.77
N SER A 411 -2.56 -13.83 -20.39
CA SER A 411 -3.76 -14.65 -20.60
C SER A 411 -3.50 -15.84 -21.53
N HIS A 412 -2.74 -15.64 -22.60
CA HIS A 412 -2.40 -16.70 -23.54
C HIS A 412 -1.54 -17.78 -22.89
N VAL A 413 -0.51 -17.37 -22.15
CA VAL A 413 0.39 -18.28 -21.42
C VAL A 413 -0.38 -19.02 -20.34
N ALA A 414 -1.22 -18.33 -19.57
CA ALA A 414 -2.05 -18.94 -18.54
C ALA A 414 -3.00 -20.01 -19.12
N SER A 415 -3.64 -19.75 -20.27
CA SER A 415 -4.59 -20.68 -20.91
C SER A 415 -3.95 -22.01 -21.37
N LYS A 416 -2.65 -22.01 -21.66
CA LYS A 416 -1.89 -23.17 -22.15
C LYS A 416 -1.04 -23.85 -21.07
N SER A 417 -1.17 -23.40 -19.83
CA SER A 417 -0.34 -23.84 -18.71
C SER A 417 -1.19 -24.45 -17.60
N TRP A 418 -0.51 -24.96 -16.58
CA TRP A 418 -1.08 -25.30 -15.29
C TRP A 418 -0.23 -24.65 -14.19
N ILE A 419 -0.86 -24.27 -13.09
CA ILE A 419 -0.22 -23.50 -12.01
C ILE A 419 0.16 -24.44 -10.87
N THR A 420 1.40 -24.31 -10.38
CA THR A 420 1.84 -24.90 -9.10
C THR A 420 2.19 -23.84 -8.08
N LEU A 421 2.09 -24.23 -6.81
CA LEU A 421 2.72 -23.53 -5.70
C LEU A 421 3.92 -24.32 -5.21
N ASP A 422 5.01 -23.65 -4.90
CA ASP A 422 6.06 -24.23 -4.07
C ASP A 422 5.72 -24.12 -2.56
N GLU A 423 6.58 -24.69 -1.72
CA GLU A 423 6.40 -24.70 -0.26
C GLU A 423 6.28 -23.29 0.33
N LYS A 424 7.05 -22.33 -0.22
CA LYS A 424 7.05 -20.93 0.20
C LYS A 424 5.84 -20.15 -0.32
N GLY A 425 5.03 -20.75 -1.19
CA GLY A 425 3.88 -20.11 -1.81
C GLY A 425 4.24 -19.33 -3.09
N GLY A 426 5.46 -19.49 -3.60
CA GLY A 426 5.84 -19.02 -4.92
C GLY A 426 5.02 -19.74 -6.00
N MET A 427 4.51 -18.97 -6.96
CA MET A 427 3.65 -19.51 -8.01
C MET A 427 4.43 -19.69 -9.30
N TRP A 428 4.12 -20.78 -9.99
CA TRP A 428 4.78 -21.15 -11.23
C TRP A 428 3.77 -21.54 -12.29
N LEU A 429 3.96 -21.04 -13.50
CA LEU A 429 3.31 -21.56 -14.70
C LEU A 429 4.20 -22.64 -15.30
N ASN A 430 3.62 -23.83 -15.42
CA ASN A 430 4.23 -24.96 -16.08
C ASN A 430 3.44 -25.21 -17.36
N ALA A 431 4.10 -25.20 -18.51
CA ALA A 431 3.41 -25.43 -19.76
C ALA A 431 3.04 -26.92 -19.94
N ARG A 432 1.99 -27.21 -20.72
CA ARG A 432 1.26 -28.49 -20.70
C ARG A 432 1.89 -29.63 -21.49
N ASN A 433 2.87 -29.41 -22.37
CA ASN A 433 3.39 -30.49 -23.22
C ASN A 433 4.75 -30.98 -22.72
N GLY A 434 4.90 -32.31 -22.64
CA GLY A 434 6.08 -32.98 -22.12
C GLY A 434 7.37 -32.67 -22.88
N GLU A 435 8.47 -32.71 -22.11
CA GLU A 435 9.87 -32.91 -22.51
C GLU A 435 10.75 -31.70 -22.85
N SER A 436 10.24 -30.47 -22.94
CA SER A 436 11.12 -29.29 -23.14
C SER A 436 10.55 -27.91 -22.76
N GLN A 437 9.63 -27.86 -21.78
CA GLN A 437 8.81 -26.66 -21.62
C GLN A 437 9.25 -25.64 -20.56
N PRO A 438 9.10 -24.33 -20.85
CA PRO A 438 9.49 -23.25 -19.96
C PRO A 438 8.62 -23.25 -18.71
N LYS A 439 9.28 -23.35 -17.57
CA LYS A 439 8.72 -23.04 -16.25
C LYS A 439 8.95 -21.56 -16.01
N VAL A 440 7.93 -20.79 -15.67
CA VAL A 440 8.08 -19.34 -15.40
C VAL A 440 7.39 -18.97 -14.10
N GLY A 441 8.02 -18.08 -13.33
CA GLY A 441 7.41 -17.52 -12.13
C GLY A 441 6.18 -16.67 -12.44
N LEU A 442 5.25 -16.60 -11.48
CA LEU A 442 4.06 -15.74 -11.52
C LEU A 442 4.04 -14.65 -10.44
N SER A 443 5.08 -14.62 -9.61
CA SER A 443 5.28 -13.66 -8.55
C SER A 443 6.62 -12.95 -8.71
N ALA A 444 6.78 -11.80 -8.05
CA ALA A 444 8.01 -11.01 -8.14
C ALA A 444 9.26 -11.83 -7.81
N ASN A 445 9.24 -12.61 -6.72
CA ASN A 445 10.35 -13.47 -6.34
C ASN A 445 10.61 -14.62 -7.34
N THR A 446 9.59 -15.39 -7.71
CA THR A 446 9.74 -16.57 -8.60
C THR A 446 10.20 -16.18 -10.00
N LEU A 447 9.84 -14.99 -10.51
CA LEU A 447 10.31 -14.50 -11.81
C LEU A 447 11.84 -14.33 -11.84
N THR A 448 12.43 -13.93 -10.73
CA THR A 448 13.88 -13.71 -10.63
C THR A 448 14.67 -15.00 -10.39
N GLU A 449 13.99 -16.11 -10.08
CA GLU A 449 14.66 -17.39 -9.82
C GLU A 449 15.28 -18.00 -11.07
N THR A 450 16.36 -18.75 -10.89
CA THR A 450 17.10 -19.43 -11.97
C THR A 450 16.23 -20.42 -12.73
N ALA A 451 15.27 -21.05 -12.05
CA ALA A 451 14.30 -21.98 -12.65
C ALA A 451 13.23 -21.30 -13.51
N SER A 452 13.08 -19.97 -13.42
CA SER A 452 12.15 -19.21 -14.25
C SER A 452 12.77 -18.92 -15.62
N ASP A 453 12.02 -19.20 -16.68
CA ASP A 453 12.37 -18.87 -18.06
C ASP A 453 12.63 -17.37 -18.18
N VAL A 454 13.85 -17.03 -18.61
CA VAL A 454 14.37 -15.66 -18.59
C VAL A 454 13.59 -14.77 -19.56
N LYS A 455 13.29 -15.30 -20.76
CA LYS A 455 12.62 -14.56 -21.82
C LYS A 455 11.15 -14.32 -21.46
N LEU A 456 10.45 -15.38 -21.07
CA LEU A 456 9.05 -15.30 -20.68
C LEU A 456 8.87 -14.47 -19.40
N GLY A 457 9.79 -14.60 -18.44
CA GLY A 457 9.78 -13.80 -17.23
C GLY A 457 9.90 -12.30 -17.50
N TYR A 458 10.87 -11.90 -18.34
CA TYR A 458 10.99 -10.51 -18.81
C TYR A 458 9.71 -10.02 -19.49
N LEU A 459 9.13 -10.80 -20.41
CA LEU A 459 7.92 -10.39 -21.12
C LEU A 459 6.70 -10.28 -20.20
N LEU A 460 6.57 -11.13 -19.18
CA LEU A 460 5.50 -11.02 -18.17
C LEU A 460 5.65 -9.75 -17.32
N ALA A 461 6.86 -9.43 -16.88
CA ALA A 461 7.13 -8.19 -16.15
C ALA A 461 6.88 -6.95 -17.02
N LEU A 462 7.32 -6.97 -18.29
CA LEU A 462 7.06 -5.87 -19.22
C LEU A 462 5.55 -5.70 -19.43
N SER A 463 4.81 -6.80 -19.58
CA SER A 463 3.35 -6.79 -19.77
C SER A 463 2.63 -6.21 -18.55
N ARG A 464 3.09 -6.56 -17.35
CA ARG A 464 2.59 -6.01 -16.08
C ARG A 464 2.78 -4.49 -15.99
N VAL A 465 3.96 -4.00 -16.36
CA VAL A 465 4.30 -2.56 -16.31
C VAL A 465 3.55 -1.78 -17.40
N ASP A 466 3.49 -2.30 -18.63
CA ASP A 466 2.69 -1.70 -19.72
C ASP A 466 1.21 -1.60 -19.33
N ALA A 467 0.64 -2.68 -18.79
CA ALA A 467 -0.74 -2.70 -18.32
C ALA A 467 -1.01 -1.65 -17.23
N GLU A 468 -0.04 -1.40 -16.33
CA GLU A 468 -0.15 -0.37 -15.31
C GLU A 468 -0.13 1.04 -15.91
N LEU A 469 0.82 1.33 -16.82
CA LEU A 469 0.96 2.64 -17.46
C LEU A 469 -0.25 3.01 -18.33
N ARG A 470 -0.95 2.02 -18.89
CA ARG A 470 -2.16 2.26 -19.70
C ARG A 470 -3.41 2.57 -18.89
N LYS A 471 -3.39 2.33 -17.57
CA LYS A 471 -4.49 2.75 -16.71
C LYS A 471 -4.60 4.27 -16.72
N LYS A 472 -5.82 4.77 -16.47
CA LYS A 472 -6.03 6.21 -16.24
C LYS A 472 -5.20 6.63 -15.02
N PRO A 473 -4.73 7.88 -14.93
CA PRO A 473 -3.92 8.32 -13.80
C PRO A 473 -4.52 8.01 -12.42
N LYS A 474 -5.85 8.11 -12.28
CA LYS A 474 -6.59 7.78 -11.05
C LYS A 474 -6.69 6.28 -10.72
N ASP A 475 -6.24 5.40 -11.60
CA ASP A 475 -6.33 3.94 -11.44
C ASP A 475 -4.90 3.31 -11.41
N ARG A 476 -3.85 4.13 -11.63
CA ARG A 476 -2.45 3.69 -11.62
C ARG A 476 -1.97 3.40 -10.21
N ALA A 477 -0.98 2.53 -10.03
CA ALA A 477 -0.24 2.42 -8.78
C ALA A 477 0.38 3.78 -8.42
N THR A 478 0.57 4.04 -7.13
CA THR A 478 1.42 5.18 -6.73
C THR A 478 2.84 4.93 -7.22
N ILE A 479 3.64 5.99 -7.38
CA ILE A 479 4.99 5.86 -7.93
C ILE A 479 5.86 4.92 -7.09
N THR A 480 5.66 4.88 -5.77
CA THR A 480 6.36 3.98 -4.85
C THR A 480 6.12 2.51 -5.18
N PHE A 481 4.87 2.11 -5.43
CA PHE A 481 4.56 0.72 -5.80
C PHE A 481 4.97 0.42 -7.25
N PHE A 482 4.80 1.40 -8.15
CA PHE A 482 5.20 1.26 -9.54
C PHE A 482 6.72 1.06 -9.68
N ARG A 483 7.54 1.79 -8.91
CA ARG A 483 9.01 1.66 -8.92
C ARG A 483 9.46 0.24 -8.56
N LYS A 484 8.80 -0.44 -7.63
CA LYS A 484 9.11 -1.86 -7.34
C LYS A 484 8.88 -2.76 -8.57
N ASP A 485 7.78 -2.56 -9.30
CA ASP A 485 7.49 -3.32 -10.52
C ASP A 485 8.48 -2.94 -11.66
N TRP A 486 8.92 -1.67 -11.70
CA TRP A 486 9.94 -1.18 -12.63
C TRP A 486 11.33 -1.75 -12.36
N GLU A 487 11.77 -1.78 -11.11
CA GLU A 487 13.04 -2.38 -10.68
C GLU A 487 13.11 -3.86 -11.03
N LEU A 488 12.02 -4.60 -10.79
CA LEU A 488 11.90 -5.99 -11.22
C LEU A 488 12.03 -6.15 -12.74
N LEU A 489 11.39 -5.27 -13.52
CA LEU A 489 11.50 -5.28 -14.98
C LEU A 489 12.96 -5.05 -15.45
N GLU A 490 13.65 -4.06 -14.90
CA GLU A 490 15.06 -3.79 -15.24
C GLU A 490 15.96 -4.97 -14.85
N GLN A 491 15.77 -5.55 -13.67
CA GLN A 491 16.53 -6.73 -13.24
C GLN A 491 16.36 -7.91 -14.22
N LEU A 492 15.12 -8.18 -14.66
CA LEU A 492 14.84 -9.25 -15.62
C LEU A 492 15.40 -8.95 -17.01
N ARG A 493 15.44 -7.67 -17.41
CA ARG A 493 16.03 -7.21 -18.67
C ARG A 493 17.55 -7.38 -18.68
N GLU A 494 18.22 -7.02 -17.59
CA GLU A 494 19.66 -7.25 -17.41
C GLU A 494 19.97 -8.76 -17.49
N ARG A 495 19.19 -9.58 -16.78
CA ARG A 495 19.32 -11.04 -16.81
C ARG A 495 19.12 -11.61 -18.22
N LEU A 496 18.14 -11.11 -18.98
CA LEU A 496 17.93 -11.50 -20.37
C LEU A 496 19.12 -11.13 -21.26
N THR A 497 19.69 -9.94 -21.04
CA THR A 497 20.88 -9.48 -21.78
C THR A 497 22.08 -10.38 -21.50
N SER A 498 22.35 -10.74 -20.24
CA SER A 498 23.41 -11.69 -19.89
C SER A 498 23.19 -13.07 -20.51
N TYR A 499 21.95 -13.57 -20.43
CA TYR A 499 21.56 -14.86 -21.01
C TYR A 499 21.84 -14.92 -22.52
N ILE A 500 21.51 -13.87 -23.27
CA ILE A 500 21.76 -13.79 -24.71
C ILE A 500 23.24 -13.66 -25.03
N ALA A 501 23.99 -12.92 -24.21
CA ALA A 501 25.43 -12.76 -24.36
C ALA A 501 26.23 -14.03 -24.02
N GLY A 502 25.56 -15.11 -23.55
CA GLY A 502 26.22 -16.31 -23.05
C GLY A 502 27.03 -16.06 -21.77
N THR A 503 26.82 -14.93 -21.11
CA THR A 503 27.49 -14.58 -19.86
C THR A 503 26.66 -15.07 -18.68
N ARG A 504 27.31 -15.66 -17.68
CA ARG A 504 26.62 -16.10 -16.46
C ARG A 504 26.00 -14.84 -15.81
N PRO A 505 24.68 -14.82 -15.53
CA PRO A 505 24.07 -13.65 -14.92
C PRO A 505 24.71 -13.39 -13.55
N PRO A 506 24.81 -12.12 -13.10
CA PRO A 506 25.25 -11.82 -11.74
C PRO A 506 24.30 -12.53 -10.76
N GLU A 507 24.85 -13.30 -9.83
CA GLU A 507 24.05 -13.93 -8.78
C GLU A 507 23.29 -12.83 -8.02
N ALA A 508 21.98 -13.02 -7.85
CA ALA A 508 21.15 -12.10 -7.08
C ALA A 508 21.80 -11.91 -5.70
N GLY A 509 22.28 -10.70 -5.45
CA GLY A 509 23.08 -10.38 -4.28
C GLY A 509 22.35 -10.78 -3.01
N LYS A 510 22.98 -11.65 -2.22
CA LYS A 510 22.73 -11.70 -0.78
C LYS A 510 22.98 -10.28 -0.28
N GLY A 511 21.91 -9.59 0.09
CA GLY A 511 22.00 -8.27 0.71
C GLY A 511 23.02 -8.32 1.83
N ALA A 512 24.03 -7.45 1.73
CA ALA A 512 24.94 -7.20 2.81
C ALA A 512 24.13 -6.63 3.97
N THR A 513 23.85 -7.45 4.98
CA THR A 513 23.71 -6.97 6.35
C THR A 513 25.06 -6.39 6.76
N GLN A 514 25.14 -5.06 6.77
CA GLN A 514 25.95 -4.29 7.72
C GLN A 514 25.06 -3.26 8.38
#